data_AF-A0A8J6G4A0-F1
#
_entry.id   AF-A0A8J6G4A0-F1
#
_cell.length_a   1.000
_cell.length_b   1.000
_cell.length_c   1.000
_cell.angle_alpha   90.00
_cell.angle_beta   90.00
_cell.angle_gamma   90.00
#
_symmetry.space_group_name_H-M   'P 1'
#
loop_
_entity.id
_entity.type
_entity.pdbx_description
1 polymer ?
#
loop_
_entity_poly.entity_id
_entity_poly.type
_entity_poly.pdbx_seq_one_letter_code
_entity_poly.pdbx_strand_id
1 'polypeptide(L)'
;MALPAAPIRSPQCYQLRPSGHHSVTSCASQVTTVLPAVPIRSPQCYQLCPSGRHSVTSCAHQVTTVLPAVPVRSPQCYQLCRPGAMSKISDTVNRARDAFNSSKTRPLQFRIQQLEALRRMITEHQADIIAALAADLHKNEWTAYNEEIAHVLEEIDTTIKKLPEWAEDEPVAKTPHTQQDESYIHSEPLGTVLVIGAWNYPFNLTIQPMVGAIAAGNAVVLKPSEVSENTADLLATLMPQYLDKDLYPVINGGVPETTEVLTQKFDHIMYTGSTAVGKIVMAAAAKHLTPVTLELGGKSPCYVDKDCDLDVACRRIAWGKFMNSGQTCVAPDYILCDPSIQNQIVEKLKKSLKDFYGEDAKQARDYGRIINDRHFQRVVGLIEGQKVAHGGTWDAASRYIAPTILVDVDPQAKVMQEEIFGPVMPIVCVRSLEEAIKFINQREKPLALYVFSNNNKVIKKMIAETSSGGVTANDVIVHITVPTLPFGGVGNSGMGAYHGKKSFETFSHRRSCLLRSLMNEEAHKGRYPPSPVKKFPFFLSPLSPKGNWPKAKLQYWPERTFLGFWALKHSKAWAWPLGPLQVECLLWPLSKSIFLPPTTPLLAGS
;
A
#
# COMPACT_ATOMS: atom_id res chain seq x y z
N MET A 1 -25.10 -54.52 -54.10
CA MET A 1 -25.90 -53.28 -54.24
C MET A 1 -25.06 -52.12 -53.75
N ALA A 2 -25.10 -50.97 -54.41
CA ALA A 2 -24.36 -49.78 -54.02
C ALA A 2 -25.33 -48.66 -53.58
N LEU A 3 -24.94 -47.88 -52.58
CA LEU A 3 -25.57 -46.61 -52.21
C LEU A 3 -24.47 -45.54 -52.06
N PRO A 4 -24.68 -44.30 -52.52
CA PRO A 4 -23.60 -43.34 -52.74
C PRO A 4 -23.32 -42.43 -51.54
N ALA A 5 -22.13 -41.80 -51.55
CA ALA A 5 -21.80 -40.68 -50.68
C ALA A 5 -22.52 -39.37 -51.12
N ALA A 6 -22.73 -38.46 -50.18
CA ALA A 6 -23.25 -37.11 -50.42
C ALA A 6 -22.33 -36.05 -49.76
N PRO A 7 -22.26 -34.81 -50.29
CA PRO A 7 -21.07 -33.97 -50.13
C PRO A 7 -21.12 -32.94 -49.00
N ILE A 8 -19.92 -32.49 -48.60
CA ILE A 8 -19.67 -31.30 -47.77
C ILE A 8 -20.25 -30.04 -48.45
N ARG A 9 -20.80 -29.11 -47.66
CA ARG A 9 -21.14 -27.74 -48.09
C ARG A 9 -20.52 -26.69 -47.19
N SER A 10 -20.11 -25.58 -47.80
CA SER A 10 -19.57 -24.39 -47.14
C SER A 10 -20.67 -23.58 -46.42
N PRO A 11 -20.35 -22.89 -45.30
CA PRO A 11 -21.28 -21.96 -44.67
C PRO A 11 -21.55 -20.74 -45.57
N GLN A 12 -22.80 -20.26 -45.57
CA GLN A 12 -23.20 -19.08 -46.34
C GLN A 12 -23.08 -17.80 -45.52
N CYS A 13 -22.53 -16.74 -46.12
CA CYS A 13 -22.62 -15.39 -45.55
C CYS A 13 -24.02 -14.82 -45.75
N TYR A 14 -24.63 -14.28 -44.69
CA TYR A 14 -25.81 -13.43 -44.78
C TYR A 14 -25.46 -11.99 -44.42
N GLN A 15 -25.73 -11.06 -45.34
CA GLN A 15 -25.59 -9.62 -45.09
C GLN A 15 -26.87 -9.08 -44.42
N LEU A 16 -26.70 -8.18 -43.44
CA LEU A 16 -27.79 -7.42 -42.84
C LEU A 16 -27.87 -6.03 -43.49
N ARG A 17 -29.08 -5.59 -43.87
CA ARG A 17 -29.41 -4.19 -44.19
C ARG A 17 -30.57 -3.72 -43.30
N PRO A 18 -30.54 -2.50 -42.74
CA PRO A 18 -31.67 -1.88 -42.07
C PRO A 18 -32.53 -1.04 -43.05
N SER A 19 -33.84 -0.99 -42.80
CA SER A 19 -34.76 0.10 -43.22
C SER A 19 -34.60 1.30 -42.25
N GLY A 20 -34.83 2.57 -42.57
CA GLY A 20 -35.83 3.17 -43.49
C GLY A 20 -37.11 3.49 -42.69
N HIS A 21 -37.69 4.69 -42.63
CA HIS A 21 -37.52 6.00 -43.32
C HIS A 21 -37.71 7.17 -42.30
N HIS A 22 -37.47 8.48 -42.54
CA HIS A 22 -38.11 9.38 -43.52
C HIS A 22 -37.36 10.71 -43.81
N SER A 23 -37.86 11.39 -44.85
CA SER A 23 -37.57 12.73 -45.42
C SER A 23 -37.68 13.92 -44.42
N VAL A 24 -37.26 15.18 -44.71
CA VAL A 24 -37.42 16.01 -45.92
C VAL A 24 -36.26 17.02 -46.17
N THR A 25 -36.12 17.44 -47.43
CA THR A 25 -35.34 18.56 -48.00
C THR A 25 -35.75 19.96 -47.49
N SER A 26 -35.09 21.08 -47.80
CA SER A 26 -33.68 21.42 -48.15
C SER A 26 -33.58 22.95 -48.23
N CYS A 27 -32.42 23.54 -47.90
CA CYS A 27 -31.99 24.82 -48.48
C CYS A 27 -30.49 25.04 -48.28
N ALA A 28 -29.82 25.71 -49.22
CA ALA A 28 -28.40 26.00 -49.15
C ALA A 28 -28.11 27.43 -49.61
N SER A 29 -27.20 28.11 -48.91
CA SER A 29 -26.50 29.30 -49.41
C SER A 29 -25.10 29.37 -48.78
N GLN A 30 -24.19 30.06 -49.45
CA GLN A 30 -22.74 29.95 -49.20
C GLN A 30 -22.23 31.11 -48.33
N VAL A 31 -21.20 30.82 -47.52
CA VAL A 31 -20.14 31.79 -47.22
C VAL A 31 -18.81 31.07 -47.43
N THR A 32 -17.87 31.71 -48.14
CA THR A 32 -16.54 31.16 -48.41
C THR A 32 -15.50 32.15 -47.91
N THR A 33 -14.56 31.67 -47.09
CA THR A 33 -13.38 32.44 -46.65
C THR A 33 -12.18 31.51 -46.62
N VAL A 34 -10.99 32.01 -46.93
CA VAL A 34 -9.83 31.20 -47.35
C VAL A 34 -8.58 31.59 -46.53
N LEU A 35 -7.60 30.67 -46.48
CA LEU A 35 -6.24 30.79 -45.93
C LEU A 35 -6.08 30.52 -44.41
N PRO A 36 -4.91 30.02 -43.96
CA PRO A 36 -3.94 29.15 -44.64
C PRO A 36 -3.60 27.87 -43.83
N ALA A 37 -3.01 26.86 -44.49
CA ALA A 37 -2.58 25.62 -43.83
C ALA A 37 -1.12 25.69 -43.33
N VAL A 38 -0.85 25.13 -42.16
CA VAL A 38 0.50 24.98 -41.57
C VAL A 38 0.86 23.48 -41.49
N PRO A 39 2.01 23.04 -42.02
CA PRO A 39 2.34 21.62 -42.11
C PRO A 39 3.00 21.08 -40.82
N ILE A 40 2.34 20.14 -40.14
CA ILE A 40 2.96 19.31 -39.10
C ILE A 40 3.59 18.09 -39.77
N ARG A 41 4.92 17.95 -39.67
CA ARG A 41 5.65 16.77 -40.19
C ARG A 41 5.80 15.71 -39.11
N SER A 42 5.37 14.49 -39.40
CA SER A 42 5.82 13.27 -38.72
C SER A 42 6.75 12.47 -39.65
N PRO A 43 7.88 11.91 -39.17
CA PRO A 43 8.65 10.92 -39.89
C PRO A 43 8.32 9.51 -39.36
N GLN A 44 7.69 8.68 -40.20
CA GLN A 44 7.75 7.23 -40.02
C GLN A 44 9.13 6.74 -40.45
N CYS A 45 9.77 5.90 -39.64
CA CYS A 45 11.00 5.20 -40.02
C CYS A 45 10.76 3.69 -40.08
N TYR A 46 10.57 3.17 -41.27
CA TYR A 46 10.78 1.74 -41.54
C TYR A 46 12.29 1.49 -41.58
N GLN A 47 12.76 0.42 -40.92
CA GLN A 47 14.17 0.01 -40.99
C GLN A 47 14.29 -1.34 -41.69
N LEU A 48 14.89 -1.33 -42.88
CA LEU A 48 15.30 -2.53 -43.62
C LEU A 48 16.74 -2.87 -43.24
N CYS A 49 17.01 -4.14 -42.92
CA CYS A 49 18.37 -4.64 -42.75
C CYS A 49 18.97 -5.06 -44.10
N PRO A 50 20.19 -4.64 -44.43
CA PRO A 50 21.08 -5.37 -45.33
C PRO A 50 22.31 -5.90 -44.57
N SER A 51 22.64 -7.17 -44.76
CA SER A 51 23.92 -7.74 -44.34
C SER A 51 25.00 -7.45 -45.40
N GLY A 52 26.23 -7.18 -44.97
CA GLY A 52 27.36 -6.84 -45.84
C GLY A 52 28.70 -7.28 -45.23
N ARG A 53 29.68 -7.65 -46.07
CA ARG A 53 30.92 -8.31 -45.64
C ARG A 53 32.11 -7.33 -45.56
N HIS A 54 33.16 -7.75 -44.86
CA HIS A 54 34.45 -7.07 -44.78
C HIS A 54 35.08 -6.79 -46.15
N SER A 55 35.80 -5.67 -46.23
CA SER A 55 37.06 -5.57 -46.97
C SER A 55 37.97 -4.56 -46.25
N VAL A 56 39.29 -4.64 -46.49
CA VAL A 56 40.30 -3.79 -45.84
C VAL A 56 41.19 -3.19 -46.93
N THR A 57 41.36 -1.87 -46.91
CA THR A 57 42.45 -1.18 -47.62
C THR A 57 42.80 0.12 -46.92
N SER A 58 44.08 0.46 -46.92
CA SER A 58 44.65 1.65 -46.30
C SER A 58 44.81 2.80 -47.30
N CYS A 59 44.80 4.04 -46.81
CA CYS A 59 45.74 5.05 -47.25
C CYS A 59 45.96 6.11 -46.15
N ALA A 60 46.93 6.99 -46.33
CA ALA A 60 47.57 7.70 -45.21
C ALA A 60 47.69 9.22 -45.40
N HIS A 61 47.89 9.92 -44.28
CA HIS A 61 48.45 11.27 -44.14
C HIS A 61 47.75 12.44 -44.86
N GLN A 62 47.26 13.39 -44.07
CA GLN A 62 47.89 14.72 -44.01
C GLN A 62 47.64 15.40 -42.66
N VAL A 63 48.55 16.30 -42.26
CA VAL A 63 48.50 17.07 -41.02
C VAL A 63 48.47 18.55 -41.36
N THR A 64 47.57 19.31 -40.72
CA THR A 64 47.65 20.77 -40.67
C THR A 64 47.14 21.24 -39.30
N THR A 65 47.86 22.16 -38.66
CA THR A 65 47.65 22.51 -37.25
C THR A 65 47.18 23.95 -37.09
N VAL A 66 46.03 24.17 -36.46
CA VAL A 66 45.60 25.48 -35.95
C VAL A 66 44.90 25.27 -34.60
N LEU A 67 45.22 26.13 -33.62
CA LEU A 67 44.69 26.13 -32.24
C LEU A 67 43.89 27.44 -32.00
N PRO A 68 43.15 27.59 -30.90
CA PRO A 68 42.00 26.76 -30.54
C PRO A 68 40.76 27.62 -30.20
N ALA A 69 39.55 27.15 -30.53
CA ALA A 69 38.30 27.80 -30.12
C ALA A 69 37.64 27.04 -28.96
N VAL A 70 37.25 27.75 -27.89
CA VAL A 70 36.61 27.16 -26.69
C VAL A 70 35.16 26.78 -27.00
N PRO A 71 34.75 25.50 -26.89
CA PRO A 71 33.36 25.10 -27.06
C PRO A 71 32.62 25.18 -25.72
N VAL A 72 31.67 26.09 -25.61
CA VAL A 72 30.65 26.06 -24.54
C VAL A 72 29.83 24.78 -24.70
N ARG A 73 29.84 23.90 -23.69
CA ARG A 73 29.05 22.66 -23.71
C ARG A 73 27.58 22.95 -23.40
N SER A 74 26.71 22.76 -24.39
CA SER A 74 25.31 22.43 -24.17
C SER A 74 25.19 21.04 -23.50
N PRO A 75 24.10 20.75 -22.76
CA PRO A 75 23.95 19.50 -22.03
C PRO A 75 23.89 18.29 -22.98
N GLN A 76 24.55 17.20 -22.58
CA GLN A 76 24.67 15.99 -23.40
C GLN A 76 23.35 15.24 -23.51
N CYS A 77 23.09 14.65 -24.67
CA CYS A 77 21.96 13.76 -24.89
C CYS A 77 22.01 12.53 -23.97
N TYR A 78 20.83 12.03 -23.58
CA TYR A 78 20.68 10.75 -22.90
C TYR A 78 21.48 9.64 -23.58
N GLN A 79 22.27 8.89 -22.81
CA GLN A 79 22.94 7.69 -23.32
C GLN A 79 21.89 6.63 -23.66
N LEU A 80 21.87 6.20 -24.92
CA LEU A 80 21.05 5.07 -25.36
C LEU A 80 21.54 3.79 -24.66
N CYS A 81 20.60 2.99 -24.16
CA CYS A 81 20.87 1.75 -23.46
C CYS A 81 21.68 0.78 -24.34
N ARG A 82 22.69 0.12 -23.76
CA ARG A 82 23.53 -0.84 -24.50
C ARG A 82 22.70 -2.08 -24.85
N PRO A 83 22.69 -2.57 -26.12
CA PRO A 83 21.88 -3.73 -26.50
C PRO A 83 22.11 -4.99 -25.65
N GLY A 84 23.34 -5.21 -25.16
CA GLY A 84 23.69 -6.32 -24.28
C GLY A 84 23.27 -6.17 -22.80
N ALA A 85 22.50 -5.14 -22.44
CA ALA A 85 21.76 -5.08 -21.18
C ALA A 85 20.39 -5.77 -21.31
N MET A 86 19.68 -5.54 -22.43
CA MET A 86 18.27 -5.92 -22.60
C MET A 86 18.01 -7.44 -22.73
N SER A 87 19.02 -8.25 -23.04
CA SER A 87 18.83 -9.71 -22.92
C SER A 87 18.75 -10.13 -21.45
N LYS A 88 19.61 -9.53 -20.61
CA LYS A 88 19.92 -10.03 -19.26
C LYS A 88 18.76 -9.95 -18.29
N ILE A 89 17.87 -8.96 -18.44
CA ILE A 89 16.67 -8.84 -17.60
C ILE A 89 15.70 -9.98 -17.96
N SER A 90 15.44 -10.22 -19.25
CA SER A 90 14.62 -11.36 -19.68
C SER A 90 15.25 -12.70 -19.31
N ASP A 91 16.55 -12.88 -19.54
CA ASP A 91 17.32 -14.08 -19.15
C ASP A 91 17.24 -14.35 -17.63
N THR A 92 17.12 -13.31 -16.81
CA THR A 92 17.02 -13.43 -15.34
C THR A 92 15.60 -13.75 -14.89
N VAL A 93 14.58 -13.10 -15.46
CA VAL A 93 13.17 -13.41 -15.15
C VAL A 93 12.79 -14.81 -15.63
N ASN A 94 13.30 -15.25 -16.79
CA ASN A 94 13.09 -16.61 -17.29
C ASN A 94 13.74 -17.65 -16.37
N ARG A 95 14.97 -17.42 -15.88
CA ARG A 95 15.63 -18.30 -14.90
C ARG A 95 14.83 -18.44 -13.60
N ALA A 96 14.29 -17.34 -13.08
CA ALA A 96 13.41 -17.37 -11.90
C ALA A 96 12.12 -18.14 -12.13
N ARG A 97 11.51 -18.01 -13.32
CA ARG A 97 10.34 -18.79 -13.74
C ARG A 97 10.64 -20.28 -13.87
N ASP A 98 11.76 -20.65 -14.49
CA ASP A 98 12.15 -22.06 -14.64
C ASP A 98 12.54 -22.69 -13.30
N ALA A 99 13.19 -21.92 -12.43
CA ALA A 99 13.46 -22.30 -11.05
C ALA A 99 12.17 -22.52 -10.25
N PHE A 100 11.13 -21.70 -10.42
CA PHE A 100 9.80 -21.95 -9.84
C PHE A 100 9.14 -23.21 -10.44
N ASN A 101 9.18 -23.36 -11.77
CA ASN A 101 8.56 -24.49 -12.49
C ASN A 101 9.15 -25.85 -12.06
N SER A 102 10.42 -25.89 -11.64
CA SER A 102 11.05 -27.08 -11.02
C SER A 102 10.36 -27.56 -9.73
N SER A 103 9.41 -26.77 -9.18
CA SER A 103 8.63 -27.06 -7.98
C SER A 103 9.42 -27.16 -6.67
N LYS A 104 10.72 -26.81 -6.67
CA LYS A 104 11.57 -26.81 -5.46
C LYS A 104 11.07 -25.92 -4.31
N THR A 105 10.23 -24.91 -4.60
CA THR A 105 9.59 -24.05 -3.59
C THR A 105 8.34 -24.65 -2.95
N ARG A 106 7.77 -25.75 -3.50
CA ARG A 106 6.53 -26.34 -2.99
C ARG A 106 6.65 -26.85 -1.55
N PRO A 107 7.70 -27.60 -1.14
CA PRO A 107 7.84 -28.09 0.23
C PRO A 107 8.09 -26.96 1.23
N LEU A 108 7.35 -26.95 2.35
CA LEU A 108 7.47 -25.92 3.39
C LEU A 108 8.88 -25.87 4.00
N GLN A 109 9.55 -27.01 4.13
CA GLN A 109 10.92 -27.10 4.63
C GLN A 109 11.91 -26.26 3.80
N PHE A 110 11.77 -26.24 2.47
CA PHE A 110 12.62 -25.41 1.61
C PHE A 110 12.36 -23.92 1.87
N ARG A 111 11.09 -23.51 1.98
CA ARG A 111 10.72 -22.11 2.27
C ARG A 111 11.29 -21.65 3.61
N ILE A 112 11.18 -22.49 4.64
CA ILE A 112 11.77 -22.24 5.97
C ILE A 112 13.30 -22.10 5.85
N GLN A 113 13.99 -23.00 5.16
CA GLN A 113 15.45 -22.91 4.95
C GLN A 113 15.87 -21.60 4.27
N GLN A 114 15.11 -21.09 3.30
CA GLN A 114 15.38 -19.80 2.66
C GLN A 114 15.15 -18.61 3.63
N LEU A 115 14.10 -18.67 4.46
CA LEU A 115 13.84 -17.66 5.50
C LEU A 115 14.91 -17.68 6.60
N GLU A 116 15.40 -18.85 6.99
CA GLU A 116 16.51 -18.98 7.95
C GLU A 116 17.85 -18.51 7.36
N ALA A 117 18.08 -18.75 6.07
CA ALA A 117 19.23 -18.19 5.35
C ALA A 117 19.15 -16.66 5.23
N LEU A 118 17.95 -16.11 5.02
CA LEU A 118 17.71 -14.66 5.04
C LEU A 118 17.96 -14.07 6.44
N ARG A 119 17.45 -14.71 7.50
CA ARG A 119 17.75 -14.31 8.89
C ARG A 119 19.25 -14.31 9.15
N ARG A 120 19.96 -15.36 8.74
CA ARG A 120 21.41 -15.48 8.85
C ARG A 120 22.15 -14.36 8.11
N MET A 121 21.79 -14.07 6.86
CA MET A 121 22.35 -12.94 6.09
C MET A 121 22.27 -11.64 6.90
N ILE A 122 21.12 -11.37 7.53
CA ILE A 122 20.88 -10.16 8.32
C ILE A 122 21.72 -10.14 9.59
N THR A 123 21.80 -11.25 10.33
CA THR A 123 22.59 -11.32 11.57
C THR A 123 24.10 -11.35 11.33
N GLU A 124 24.56 -11.94 10.24
CA GLU A 124 25.97 -12.05 9.87
C GLU A 124 26.50 -10.74 9.27
N HIS A 125 25.67 -9.99 8.52
CA HIS A 125 26.03 -8.72 7.87
C HIS A 125 25.33 -7.48 8.45
N GLN A 126 24.89 -7.52 9.72
CA GLN A 126 24.16 -6.41 10.35
C GLN A 126 24.93 -5.06 10.25
N ALA A 127 26.25 -5.10 10.45
CA ALA A 127 27.12 -3.92 10.37
C ALA A 127 27.18 -3.34 8.95
N ASP A 128 27.20 -4.18 7.92
CA ASP A 128 27.23 -3.74 6.52
C ASP A 128 25.90 -3.11 6.10
N ILE A 129 24.77 -3.68 6.57
CA ILE A 129 23.42 -3.11 6.37
C ILE A 129 23.33 -1.73 7.04
N ILE A 130 23.83 -1.60 8.28
CA ILE A 130 23.89 -0.31 8.97
C ILE A 130 24.76 0.70 8.20
N ALA A 131 25.92 0.27 7.67
CA ALA A 131 26.82 1.14 6.91
C ALA A 131 26.19 1.64 5.60
N ALA A 132 25.47 0.79 4.87
CA ALA A 132 24.73 1.17 3.67
C ALA A 132 23.61 2.19 3.98
N LEU A 133 22.80 1.92 5.02
CA LEU A 133 21.73 2.84 5.47
C LEU A 133 22.27 4.18 6.00
N ALA A 134 23.47 4.17 6.60
CA ALA A 134 24.19 5.39 6.98
C ALA A 134 24.68 6.19 5.77
N ALA A 135 25.20 5.53 4.73
CA ALA A 135 25.65 6.19 3.50
C ALA A 135 24.49 6.79 2.68
N ASP A 136 23.36 6.07 2.57
CA ASP A 136 22.19 6.52 1.80
C ASP A 136 21.41 7.64 2.53
N LEU A 137 21.05 7.42 3.81
CA LEU A 137 20.08 8.26 4.54
C LEU A 137 20.66 9.05 5.73
N HIS A 138 21.94 8.86 6.06
CA HIS A 138 22.55 9.34 7.30
C HIS A 138 21.84 8.80 8.57
N LYS A 139 21.28 7.58 8.51
CA LYS A 139 20.88 6.85 9.71
C LYS A 139 22.13 6.51 10.54
N ASN A 140 21.98 6.43 11.86
CA ASN A 140 22.98 5.76 12.71
C ASN A 140 22.51 4.34 13.06
N GLU A 141 23.42 3.52 13.60
CA GLU A 141 23.19 2.16 14.11
C GLU A 141 21.84 1.95 14.82
N TRP A 142 21.47 2.81 15.78
CA TRP A 142 20.23 2.65 16.53
C TRP A 142 19.00 2.90 15.64
N THR A 143 19.00 3.96 14.83
CA THR A 143 17.91 4.23 13.89
C THR A 143 17.82 3.20 12.76
N ALA A 144 18.95 2.75 12.21
CA ALA A 144 18.99 1.70 11.19
C ALA A 144 18.47 0.36 11.72
N TYR A 145 18.87 -0.02 12.94
CA TYR A 145 18.41 -1.24 13.56
C TYR A 145 16.91 -1.19 13.92
N ASN A 146 16.48 -0.16 14.67
CA ASN A 146 15.12 -0.12 15.22
C ASN A 146 14.06 0.36 14.21
N GLU A 147 14.43 1.09 13.14
CA GLU A 147 13.46 1.48 12.11
C GLU A 147 13.34 0.45 10.97
N GLU A 148 14.36 -0.36 10.69
CA GLU A 148 14.35 -1.34 9.58
C GLU A 148 14.69 -2.77 9.99
N ILE A 149 15.89 -3.02 10.52
CA ILE A 149 16.41 -4.40 10.68
C ILE A 149 15.54 -5.21 11.65
N ALA A 150 15.11 -4.61 12.77
CA ALA A 150 14.26 -5.25 13.76
C ALA A 150 12.90 -5.70 13.20
N HIS A 151 12.25 -4.85 12.38
CA HIS A 151 10.96 -5.16 11.76
C HIS A 151 11.07 -6.30 10.74
N VAL A 152 12.17 -6.38 9.98
CA VAL A 152 12.42 -7.49 9.06
C VAL A 152 12.68 -8.79 9.82
N LEU A 153 13.46 -8.75 10.92
CA LEU A 153 13.70 -9.93 11.77
C LEU A 153 12.40 -10.43 12.43
N GLU A 154 11.53 -9.53 12.93
CA GLU A 154 10.24 -9.90 13.51
C GLU A 154 9.28 -10.53 12.47
N GLU A 155 9.21 -9.98 11.25
CA GLU A 155 8.43 -10.56 10.15
C GLU A 155 8.97 -11.97 9.80
N ILE A 156 10.30 -12.17 9.75
CA ILE A 156 10.92 -13.48 9.49
C ILE A 156 10.59 -14.50 10.59
N ASP A 157 10.84 -14.18 11.86
CA ASP A 157 10.63 -15.13 12.96
C ASP A 157 9.15 -15.43 13.19
N THR A 158 8.26 -14.43 13.02
CA THR A 158 6.81 -14.63 12.99
C THR A 158 6.41 -15.56 11.85
N THR A 159 6.94 -15.34 10.65
CA THR A 159 6.63 -16.13 9.46
C THR A 159 7.14 -17.57 9.59
N ILE A 160 8.39 -17.81 10.01
CA ILE A 160 8.92 -19.17 10.23
C ILE A 160 8.06 -19.93 11.24
N LYS A 161 7.67 -19.28 12.34
CA LYS A 161 6.86 -19.88 13.40
C LYS A 161 5.42 -20.20 12.97
N LYS A 162 4.88 -19.49 11.99
CA LYS A 162 3.46 -19.58 11.58
C LYS A 162 3.21 -20.15 10.19
N LEU A 163 4.21 -20.23 9.32
CA LEU A 163 4.07 -20.77 7.97
C LEU A 163 3.46 -22.19 7.91
N PRO A 164 3.75 -23.13 8.83
CA PRO A 164 3.02 -24.40 8.87
C PRO A 164 1.50 -24.21 9.02
N GLU A 165 1.06 -23.40 9.99
CA GLU A 165 -0.35 -23.08 10.24
C GLU A 165 -1.02 -22.32 9.09
N TRP A 166 -0.27 -21.50 8.35
CA TRP A 166 -0.79 -20.74 7.20
C TRP A 166 -0.92 -21.58 5.92
N ALA A 167 -0.16 -22.67 5.81
CA ALA A 167 -0.13 -23.52 4.62
C ALA A 167 -1.10 -24.71 4.65
N GLU A 168 -1.71 -25.01 5.80
CA GLU A 168 -2.80 -25.99 5.91
C GLU A 168 -4.04 -25.55 5.12
N ASP A 169 -4.84 -26.53 4.67
CA ASP A 169 -6.13 -26.28 4.03
C ASP A 169 -7.16 -25.75 5.03
N GLU A 170 -7.81 -24.61 4.72
CA GLU A 170 -8.79 -23.96 5.61
C GLU A 170 -10.21 -24.52 5.36
N PRO A 171 -10.82 -25.30 6.28
CA PRO A 171 -12.14 -25.89 6.05
C PRO A 171 -13.24 -24.83 6.16
N VAL A 172 -14.17 -24.81 5.18
CA VAL A 172 -15.20 -23.76 5.09
C VAL A 172 -16.60 -24.22 5.52
N ALA A 173 -17.43 -23.26 5.93
CA ALA A 173 -18.82 -23.51 6.33
C ALA A 173 -19.66 -24.10 5.17
N LYS A 174 -20.20 -25.30 5.38
CA LYS A 174 -20.96 -26.05 4.36
C LYS A 174 -22.42 -25.60 4.28
N THR A 175 -22.98 -25.60 3.07
CA THR A 175 -24.41 -25.35 2.81
C THR A 175 -25.24 -26.64 2.96
N PRO A 176 -26.58 -26.59 3.07
CA PRO A 176 -27.41 -27.80 3.09
C PRO A 176 -27.19 -28.75 1.90
N HIS A 177 -26.81 -28.23 0.74
CA HIS A 177 -26.53 -29.01 -0.47
C HIS A 177 -25.09 -29.56 -0.55
N THR A 178 -24.25 -29.30 0.45
CA THR A 178 -22.83 -29.67 0.49
C THR A 178 -22.37 -30.28 1.83
N GLN A 179 -23.29 -30.61 2.74
CA GLN A 179 -22.96 -31.15 4.07
C GLN A 179 -22.09 -32.43 4.03
N GLN A 180 -22.33 -33.28 3.02
CA GLN A 180 -21.61 -34.54 2.80
C GLN A 180 -20.34 -34.39 1.94
N ASP A 181 -20.12 -33.21 1.33
CA ASP A 181 -18.88 -32.93 0.61
C ASP A 181 -17.77 -32.54 1.58
N GLU A 182 -16.53 -32.69 1.16
CA GLU A 182 -15.41 -31.95 1.74
C GLU A 182 -15.33 -30.56 1.08
N SER A 183 -15.11 -29.50 1.85
CA SER A 183 -15.05 -28.13 1.34
C SER A 183 -13.98 -27.34 2.11
N TYR A 184 -12.98 -26.82 1.41
CA TYR A 184 -11.86 -26.08 1.99
C TYR A 184 -11.27 -25.06 1.01
N ILE A 185 -10.35 -24.22 1.50
CA ILE A 185 -9.55 -23.30 0.70
C ILE A 185 -8.07 -23.69 0.81
N HIS A 186 -7.49 -24.08 -0.33
CA HIS A 186 -6.07 -24.37 -0.49
C HIS A 186 -5.28 -23.10 -0.81
N SER A 187 -4.07 -22.95 -0.26
CA SER A 187 -3.19 -21.80 -0.52
C SER A 187 -1.98 -22.21 -1.36
N GLU A 188 -1.99 -21.85 -2.65
CA GLU A 188 -0.93 -22.20 -3.61
C GLU A 188 -0.14 -20.96 -4.08
N PRO A 189 1.20 -21.04 -4.30
CA PRO A 189 1.98 -19.91 -4.82
C PRO A 189 1.52 -19.47 -6.21
N LEU A 190 1.60 -18.15 -6.44
CA LEU A 190 1.23 -17.50 -7.70
C LEU A 190 2.22 -17.80 -8.83
N GLY A 191 3.53 -17.77 -8.55
CA GLY A 191 4.57 -18.05 -9.54
C GLY A 191 5.83 -17.22 -9.33
N THR A 192 6.08 -16.29 -10.25
CA THR A 192 7.19 -15.33 -10.16
C THR A 192 6.66 -13.96 -9.70
N VAL A 193 7.10 -13.47 -8.55
CA VAL A 193 6.74 -12.16 -8.00
C VAL A 193 7.83 -11.14 -8.32
N LEU A 194 7.45 -9.94 -8.76
CA LEU A 194 8.36 -8.78 -8.80
C LEU A 194 8.15 -7.94 -7.54
N VAL A 195 9.22 -7.58 -6.84
CA VAL A 195 9.20 -6.66 -5.69
C VAL A 195 10.02 -5.42 -6.03
N ILE A 196 9.35 -4.27 -6.16
CA ILE A 196 9.98 -2.97 -6.43
C ILE A 196 9.98 -2.14 -5.14
N GLY A 197 11.16 -1.97 -4.54
CA GLY A 197 11.33 -1.24 -3.28
C GLY A 197 11.48 0.27 -3.45
N ALA A 198 11.12 1.02 -2.40
CA ALA A 198 11.37 2.46 -2.30
C ALA A 198 12.71 2.75 -1.59
N TRP A 199 13.21 3.99 -1.70
CA TRP A 199 14.51 4.42 -1.19
C TRP A 199 14.54 4.87 0.28
N ASN A 200 13.38 5.10 0.90
CA ASN A 200 13.32 5.80 2.18
C ASN A 200 13.46 4.89 3.41
N TYR A 201 13.15 3.60 3.24
CA TYR A 201 13.54 2.51 4.12
C TYR A 201 13.97 1.35 3.21
N PRO A 202 15.15 1.46 2.56
CA PRO A 202 15.49 0.69 1.37
C PRO A 202 15.81 -0.77 1.66
N PHE A 203 16.07 -1.12 2.93
CA PHE A 203 16.23 -2.49 3.38
C PHE A 203 14.87 -3.10 3.76
N ASN A 204 14.05 -2.41 4.56
CA ASN A 204 12.75 -2.94 4.97
C ASN A 204 11.78 -3.11 3.79
N LEU A 205 11.66 -2.08 2.93
CA LEU A 205 10.68 -2.06 1.83
C LEU A 205 11.08 -2.93 0.62
N THR A 206 12.26 -3.56 0.66
CA THR A 206 12.65 -4.65 -0.25
C THR A 206 12.46 -6.01 0.41
N ILE A 207 12.96 -6.20 1.64
CA ILE A 207 13.05 -7.54 2.25
C ILE A 207 11.76 -7.96 2.95
N GLN A 208 11.04 -7.06 3.64
CA GLN A 208 9.80 -7.40 4.33
C GLN A 208 8.71 -8.00 3.41
N PRO A 209 8.38 -7.44 2.23
CA PRO A 209 7.46 -8.12 1.29
C PRO A 209 8.06 -9.40 0.69
N MET A 210 9.38 -9.49 0.52
CA MET A 210 10.05 -10.68 0.01
C MET A 210 9.92 -11.88 0.98
N VAL A 211 9.96 -11.65 2.30
CA VAL A 211 9.70 -12.69 3.33
C VAL A 211 8.37 -13.39 3.08
N GLY A 212 7.30 -12.62 2.89
CA GLY A 212 5.98 -13.17 2.58
C GLY A 212 5.90 -13.91 1.25
N ALA A 213 6.58 -13.40 0.22
CA ALA A 213 6.58 -14.03 -1.10
C ALA A 213 7.35 -15.37 -1.12
N ILE A 214 8.47 -15.47 -0.36
CA ILE A 214 9.17 -16.73 -0.08
C ILE A 214 8.27 -17.70 0.69
N ALA A 215 7.60 -17.23 1.74
CA ALA A 215 6.71 -18.04 2.57
C ALA A 215 5.52 -18.63 1.79
N ALA A 216 4.92 -17.83 0.91
CA ALA A 216 3.88 -18.29 -0.02
C ALA A 216 4.41 -19.32 -1.05
N GLY A 217 5.72 -19.39 -1.28
CA GLY A 217 6.38 -20.41 -2.13
C GLY A 217 6.71 -19.94 -3.54
N ASN A 218 6.89 -18.64 -3.75
CA ASN A 218 7.17 -18.04 -5.05
C ASN A 218 8.69 -17.96 -5.34
N ALA A 219 9.02 -17.75 -6.62
CA ALA A 219 10.26 -17.06 -6.99
C ALA A 219 10.07 -15.55 -6.83
N VAL A 220 11.12 -14.80 -6.47
CA VAL A 220 11.05 -13.35 -6.23
C VAL A 220 12.19 -12.66 -6.97
N VAL A 221 11.85 -11.84 -7.96
CA VAL A 221 12.78 -10.91 -8.59
C VAL A 221 12.75 -9.60 -7.80
N LEU A 222 13.87 -9.23 -7.20
CA LEU A 222 13.97 -8.00 -6.42
C LEU A 222 14.50 -6.84 -7.28
N LYS A 223 13.83 -5.69 -7.22
CA LYS A 223 14.26 -4.43 -7.83
C LYS A 223 14.42 -3.37 -6.72
N PRO A 224 15.63 -3.19 -6.16
CA PRO A 224 15.92 -2.11 -5.20
C PRO A 224 15.79 -0.72 -5.86
N SER A 225 15.64 0.34 -5.05
CA SER A 225 15.61 1.71 -5.58
C SER A 225 17.03 2.20 -5.90
N GLU A 226 17.23 2.70 -7.11
CA GLU A 226 18.47 3.32 -7.59
C GLU A 226 18.85 4.61 -6.86
N VAL A 227 17.96 5.11 -5.98
CA VAL A 227 18.16 6.32 -5.19
C VAL A 227 18.86 6.01 -3.85
N SER A 228 18.92 4.74 -3.45
CA SER A 228 19.66 4.23 -2.28
C SER A 228 20.70 3.22 -2.75
N GLU A 229 21.70 3.76 -3.45
CA GLU A 229 22.71 3.02 -4.20
C GLU A 229 23.51 2.03 -3.33
N ASN A 230 23.88 2.43 -2.11
CA ASN A 230 24.67 1.59 -1.21
C ASN A 230 23.87 0.37 -0.76
N THR A 231 22.61 0.56 -0.41
CA THR A 231 21.71 -0.55 -0.03
C THR A 231 21.39 -1.45 -1.23
N ALA A 232 21.20 -0.88 -2.42
CA ALA A 232 20.94 -1.65 -3.63
C ALA A 232 22.10 -2.58 -4.00
N ASP A 233 23.34 -2.10 -3.98
CA ASP A 233 24.53 -2.90 -4.31
C ASP A 233 24.90 -3.89 -3.21
N LEU A 234 24.65 -3.56 -1.93
CA LEU A 234 24.78 -4.51 -0.83
C LEU A 234 23.82 -5.71 -1.01
N LEU A 235 22.54 -5.46 -1.31
CA LEU A 235 21.55 -6.52 -1.53
C LEU A 235 21.92 -7.40 -2.74
N ALA A 236 22.34 -6.80 -3.85
CA ALA A 236 22.81 -7.53 -5.02
C ALA A 236 24.06 -8.38 -4.73
N THR A 237 24.90 -7.96 -3.79
CA THR A 237 26.12 -8.68 -3.37
C THR A 237 25.83 -9.80 -2.38
N LEU A 238 24.98 -9.57 -1.37
CA LEU A 238 24.75 -10.52 -0.28
C LEU A 238 23.73 -11.61 -0.63
N MET A 239 22.60 -11.28 -1.26
CA MET A 239 21.50 -12.24 -1.46
C MET A 239 21.93 -13.52 -2.21
N PRO A 240 22.78 -13.48 -3.25
CA PRO A 240 23.28 -14.68 -3.92
C PRO A 240 24.18 -15.58 -3.05
N GLN A 241 24.68 -15.12 -1.91
CA GLN A 241 25.54 -15.90 -1.02
C GLN A 241 24.74 -16.76 -0.03
N TYR A 242 23.50 -16.35 0.28
CA TYR A 242 22.64 -17.01 1.27
C TYR A 242 21.43 -17.72 0.65
N LEU A 243 20.84 -17.16 -0.42
CA LEU A 243 19.60 -17.63 -1.01
C LEU A 243 19.81 -18.42 -2.30
N ASP A 244 18.77 -19.13 -2.73
CA ASP A 244 18.72 -19.78 -4.05
C ASP A 244 18.85 -18.75 -5.18
N LYS A 245 20.02 -18.75 -5.83
CA LYS A 245 20.46 -17.78 -6.84
C LYS A 245 19.55 -17.68 -8.07
N ASP A 246 18.75 -18.70 -8.34
CA ASP A 246 17.87 -18.74 -9.50
C ASP A 246 16.46 -18.25 -9.14
N LEU A 247 15.94 -18.62 -7.97
CA LEU A 247 14.63 -18.15 -7.48
C LEU A 247 14.63 -16.69 -7.03
N TYR A 248 15.74 -16.20 -6.49
CA TYR A 248 15.81 -14.95 -5.73
C TYR A 248 16.81 -13.91 -6.28
N PRO A 249 16.82 -13.62 -7.60
CA PRO A 249 17.77 -12.69 -8.20
C PRO A 249 17.43 -11.22 -7.91
N VAL A 250 18.47 -10.39 -7.89
CA VAL A 250 18.38 -8.92 -7.77
C VAL A 250 18.65 -8.28 -9.12
N ILE A 251 17.86 -7.26 -9.49
CA ILE A 251 18.04 -6.44 -10.70
C ILE A 251 18.18 -4.97 -10.27
N ASN A 252 19.42 -4.49 -10.17
CA ASN A 252 19.73 -3.07 -10.02
C ASN A 252 19.62 -2.36 -11.38
N GLY A 253 19.31 -1.06 -11.34
CA GLY A 253 19.06 -0.24 -12.53
C GLY A 253 18.06 0.89 -12.25
N GLY A 254 17.95 1.85 -13.16
CA GLY A 254 17.08 3.02 -13.01
C GLY A 254 15.70 2.87 -13.65
N VAL A 255 15.13 4.00 -14.06
CA VAL A 255 13.89 4.06 -14.86
C VAL A 255 13.93 3.21 -16.14
N PRO A 256 15.03 3.15 -16.95
CA PRO A 256 15.08 2.31 -18.15
C PRO A 256 14.92 0.82 -17.83
N GLU A 257 15.72 0.30 -16.90
CA GLU A 257 15.71 -1.10 -16.47
C GLU A 257 14.40 -1.46 -15.76
N THR A 258 13.83 -0.54 -14.98
CA THR A 258 12.50 -0.68 -14.37
C THR A 258 11.40 -0.75 -15.43
N THR A 259 11.49 0.06 -16.49
CA THR A 259 10.56 0.03 -17.62
C THR A 259 10.68 -1.29 -18.39
N GLU A 260 11.89 -1.81 -18.54
CA GLU A 260 12.16 -3.07 -19.23
C GLU A 260 11.67 -4.29 -18.45
N VAL A 261 11.98 -4.40 -17.15
CA VAL A 261 11.51 -5.53 -16.34
C VAL A 261 9.98 -5.57 -16.27
N LEU A 262 9.30 -4.41 -16.24
CA LEU A 262 7.84 -4.29 -16.34
C LEU A 262 7.26 -4.69 -17.72
N THR A 263 8.07 -5.00 -18.74
CA THR A 263 7.57 -5.67 -19.96
C THR A 263 7.42 -7.18 -19.79
N GLN A 264 8.18 -7.78 -18.87
CA GLN A 264 8.18 -9.23 -18.65
C GLN A 264 6.91 -9.67 -17.93
N LYS A 265 6.47 -10.92 -18.15
CA LYS A 265 5.34 -11.46 -17.39
C LYS A 265 5.78 -11.79 -15.97
N PHE A 266 5.04 -11.26 -15.00
CA PHE A 266 5.03 -11.70 -13.60
C PHE A 266 3.64 -12.24 -13.22
N ASP A 267 3.60 -12.99 -12.13
CA ASP A 267 2.39 -13.61 -11.60
C ASP A 267 1.85 -12.84 -10.37
N HIS A 268 2.67 -11.93 -9.79
CA HIS A 268 2.24 -10.77 -8.99
C HIS A 268 3.30 -9.64 -9.07
N ILE A 269 2.90 -8.37 -8.87
CA ILE A 269 3.86 -7.25 -8.71
C ILE A 269 3.56 -6.49 -7.41
N MET A 270 4.53 -6.47 -6.50
CA MET A 270 4.58 -5.58 -5.33
C MET A 270 5.37 -4.32 -5.70
N TYR A 271 4.81 -3.14 -5.44
CA TYR A 271 5.49 -1.86 -5.64
C TYR A 271 5.21 -0.91 -4.48
N THR A 272 6.26 -0.29 -3.94
CA THR A 272 6.16 0.81 -2.97
C THR A 272 6.72 2.10 -3.57
N GLY A 273 5.99 3.22 -3.43
CA GLY A 273 6.50 4.54 -3.83
C GLY A 273 5.43 5.53 -4.30
N SER A 274 5.79 6.44 -5.20
CA SER A 274 4.88 7.50 -5.67
C SER A 274 3.65 6.97 -6.43
N THR A 275 2.49 7.61 -6.21
CA THR A 275 1.22 7.34 -6.91
C THR A 275 1.32 7.51 -8.44
N ALA A 276 2.19 8.41 -8.92
CA ALA A 276 2.41 8.61 -10.36
C ALA A 276 3.04 7.38 -11.02
N VAL A 277 4.05 6.78 -10.39
CA VAL A 277 4.72 5.56 -10.89
C VAL A 277 3.87 4.30 -10.60
N GLY A 278 3.11 4.26 -9.50
CA GLY A 278 2.14 3.18 -9.25
C GLY A 278 1.12 3.01 -10.38
N LYS A 279 0.69 4.12 -11.01
CA LYS A 279 -0.18 4.10 -12.21
C LYS A 279 0.53 3.52 -13.44
N ILE A 280 1.85 3.72 -13.58
CA ILE A 280 2.68 3.12 -14.64
C ILE A 280 2.85 1.61 -14.41
N VAL A 281 3.15 1.19 -13.17
CA VAL A 281 3.25 -0.22 -12.79
C VAL A 281 1.94 -0.96 -13.09
N MET A 282 0.79 -0.40 -12.68
CA MET A 282 -0.51 -0.99 -12.96
C MET A 282 -0.83 -1.07 -14.47
N ALA A 283 -0.47 -0.04 -15.24
CA ALA A 283 -0.63 -0.03 -16.70
C ALA A 283 0.29 -1.03 -17.43
N ALA A 284 1.42 -1.40 -16.83
CA ALA A 284 2.27 -2.48 -17.31
C ALA A 284 1.67 -3.86 -16.96
N ALA A 285 1.28 -4.05 -15.69
CA ALA A 285 0.66 -5.28 -15.18
C ALA A 285 -0.60 -5.69 -15.97
N ALA A 286 -1.42 -4.70 -16.37
CA ALA A 286 -2.62 -4.90 -17.18
C ALA A 286 -2.38 -5.62 -18.52
N LYS A 287 -1.16 -5.56 -19.09
CA LYS A 287 -0.80 -6.27 -20.34
C LYS A 287 -0.78 -7.78 -20.19
N HIS A 288 -0.52 -8.26 -18.97
CA HIS A 288 -0.37 -9.68 -18.63
C HIS A 288 -1.49 -10.19 -17.70
N LEU A 289 -2.44 -9.31 -17.35
CA LEU A 289 -3.45 -9.50 -16.30
C LEU A 289 -2.84 -9.83 -14.92
N THR A 290 -1.63 -9.34 -14.65
CA THR A 290 -0.90 -9.57 -13.40
C THR A 290 -1.56 -8.80 -12.25
N PRO A 291 -1.88 -9.44 -11.11
CA PRO A 291 -2.33 -8.75 -9.90
C PRO A 291 -1.21 -7.87 -9.32
N VAL A 292 -1.62 -6.78 -8.65
CA VAL A 292 -0.69 -5.80 -8.07
C VAL A 292 -1.00 -5.51 -6.60
N THR A 293 0.05 -5.28 -5.81
CA THR A 293 -0.02 -4.58 -4.53
C THR A 293 0.74 -3.28 -4.69
N LEU A 294 0.07 -2.16 -4.40
CA LEU A 294 0.60 -0.81 -4.61
C LEU A 294 0.54 -0.08 -3.26
N GLU A 295 1.69 0.10 -2.63
CA GLU A 295 1.83 0.88 -1.40
C GLU A 295 2.30 2.29 -1.74
N LEU A 296 1.40 3.27 -1.62
CA LEU A 296 1.62 4.61 -2.15
C LEU A 296 1.58 5.68 -1.04
N GLY A 297 2.14 6.84 -1.35
CA GLY A 297 2.17 7.99 -0.43
C GLY A 297 0.83 8.70 -0.26
N GLY A 298 0.84 9.75 0.56
CA GLY A 298 -0.30 10.63 0.77
C GLY A 298 -0.12 11.55 1.98
N LYS A 299 -0.89 12.65 2.03
CA LYS A 299 -0.84 13.59 3.15
C LYS A 299 -1.61 13.04 4.35
N SER A 300 -0.96 12.19 5.15
CA SER A 300 -1.54 11.54 6.34
C SER A 300 -1.86 12.56 7.44
N PRO A 301 -3.16 12.85 7.73
CA PRO A 301 -3.56 13.92 8.63
C PRO A 301 -3.40 13.53 10.10
N CYS A 302 -3.09 14.52 10.95
CA CYS A 302 -3.08 14.37 12.39
C CYS A 302 -4.04 15.36 13.06
N TYR A 303 -5.24 14.91 13.43
CA TYR A 303 -6.17 15.73 14.22
C TYR A 303 -5.80 15.72 15.70
N VAL A 304 -5.72 16.90 16.31
CA VAL A 304 -5.47 17.10 17.74
C VAL A 304 -6.66 17.84 18.36
N ASP A 305 -7.33 17.17 19.30
CA ASP A 305 -8.49 17.66 20.02
C ASP A 305 -8.10 18.58 21.19
N LYS A 306 -9.07 19.35 21.71
CA LYS A 306 -8.88 20.17 22.93
C LYS A 306 -8.82 19.32 24.19
N ASP A 307 -9.59 18.25 24.23
CA ASP A 307 -9.56 17.25 25.32
C ASP A 307 -8.47 16.22 25.02
N CYS A 308 -7.20 16.61 25.21
CA CYS A 308 -6.04 15.74 25.00
C CYS A 308 -4.86 16.20 25.88
N ASP A 309 -4.03 15.24 26.33
CA ASP A 309 -2.70 15.57 26.87
C ASP A 309 -1.78 16.03 25.73
N LEU A 310 -1.62 17.36 25.62
CA LEU A 310 -0.81 17.96 24.57
C LEU A 310 0.70 17.70 24.74
N ASP A 311 1.21 17.39 25.94
CA ASP A 311 2.64 17.06 26.11
C ASP A 311 2.94 15.67 25.54
N VAL A 312 2.10 14.68 25.88
CA VAL A 312 2.18 13.32 25.34
C VAL A 312 1.90 13.31 23.84
N ALA A 313 0.86 14.02 23.39
CA ALA A 313 0.52 14.11 21.96
C ALA A 313 1.66 14.73 21.14
N CYS A 314 2.18 15.89 21.55
CA CYS A 314 3.25 16.55 20.79
C CYS A 314 4.55 15.76 20.81
N ARG A 315 4.89 15.05 21.91
CA ARG A 315 6.07 14.18 21.94
C ARG A 315 5.99 13.06 20.91
N ARG A 316 4.83 12.40 20.81
CA ARG A 316 4.55 11.33 19.83
C ARG A 316 4.56 11.85 18.40
N ILE A 317 3.84 12.95 18.15
CA ILE A 317 3.77 13.59 16.82
C ILE A 317 5.16 14.05 16.36
N ALA A 318 5.99 14.62 17.25
CA ALA A 318 7.36 15.01 16.93
C ALA A 318 8.21 13.79 16.55
N TRP A 319 8.18 12.71 17.33
CA TRP A 319 8.93 11.49 17.04
C TRP A 319 8.57 10.96 15.63
N GLY A 320 7.29 10.73 15.35
CA GLY A 320 6.87 10.20 14.05
C GLY A 320 7.02 11.18 12.88
N LYS A 321 7.04 12.49 13.12
CA LYS A 321 7.27 13.50 12.06
C LYS A 321 8.73 13.59 11.65
N PHE A 322 9.65 13.47 12.61
CA PHE A 322 11.06 13.81 12.41
C PHE A 322 11.99 12.58 12.38
N MET A 323 11.48 11.39 12.74
CA MET A 323 12.00 10.09 12.29
C MET A 323 12.34 10.15 10.79
N ASN A 324 13.51 9.60 10.41
CA ASN A 324 13.99 9.57 9.03
C ASN A 324 13.98 10.94 8.29
N SER A 325 14.06 12.07 9.04
CA SER A 325 13.86 13.43 8.53
C SER A 325 12.49 13.62 7.84
N GLY A 326 11.44 12.91 8.27
CA GLY A 326 10.08 12.98 7.72
C GLY A 326 9.88 12.27 6.38
N GLN A 327 10.85 11.46 5.93
CA GLN A 327 10.81 10.72 4.67
C GLN A 327 10.07 9.38 4.86
N THR A 328 8.78 9.44 5.21
CA THR A 328 8.00 8.28 5.68
C THR A 328 6.55 8.43 5.24
N CYS A 329 6.01 7.45 4.49
CA CYS A 329 4.64 7.49 3.94
C CYS A 329 3.55 7.55 5.03
N VAL A 330 3.87 7.07 6.24
CA VAL A 330 3.03 7.14 7.44
C VAL A 330 3.51 8.15 8.49
N ALA A 331 4.40 9.09 8.13
CA ALA A 331 4.62 10.25 9.00
C ALA A 331 3.30 11.06 9.09
N PRO A 332 2.98 11.67 10.24
CA PRO A 332 1.94 12.69 10.30
C PRO A 332 2.38 13.85 9.39
N ASP A 333 1.73 14.03 8.24
CA ASP A 333 2.17 14.99 7.24
C ASP A 333 1.88 16.42 7.69
N TYR A 334 0.66 16.66 8.21
CA TYR A 334 0.20 17.94 8.74
C TYR A 334 -0.74 17.76 9.96
N ILE A 335 -0.83 18.80 10.79
CA ILE A 335 -1.73 18.86 11.95
C ILE A 335 -3.03 19.61 11.58
N LEU A 336 -4.16 19.08 12.04
CA LEU A 336 -5.44 19.77 12.16
C LEU A 336 -5.76 20.00 13.63
N CYS A 337 -5.92 21.25 14.05
CA CYS A 337 -6.26 21.57 15.45
C CYS A 337 -7.12 22.83 15.53
N ASP A 338 -7.72 23.10 16.69
CA ASP A 338 -8.35 24.39 16.93
C ASP A 338 -7.30 25.49 17.18
N PRO A 339 -7.51 26.73 16.71
CA PRO A 339 -6.58 27.84 16.93
C PRO A 339 -6.26 28.10 18.42
N SER A 340 -7.16 27.76 19.36
CA SER A 340 -6.89 27.94 20.80
C SER A 340 -5.81 27.03 21.38
N ILE A 341 -5.38 25.99 20.66
CA ILE A 341 -4.30 25.08 21.06
C ILE A 341 -3.07 25.12 20.15
N GLN A 342 -3.13 25.84 19.01
CA GLN A 342 -2.05 25.96 18.03
C GLN A 342 -0.70 26.35 18.67
N ASN A 343 -0.65 27.45 19.44
CA ASN A 343 0.57 27.91 20.12
C ASN A 343 1.07 26.92 21.19
N GLN A 344 0.16 26.18 21.85
CA GLN A 344 0.54 25.18 22.85
C GLN A 344 1.19 23.96 22.18
N ILE A 345 0.68 23.56 21.01
CA ILE A 345 1.26 22.52 20.17
C ILE A 345 2.66 22.94 19.69
N VAL A 346 2.83 24.19 19.21
CA VAL A 346 4.14 24.72 18.79
C VAL A 346 5.18 24.60 19.90
N GLU A 347 4.90 25.09 21.11
CA GLU A 347 5.88 25.05 22.21
C GLU A 347 6.18 23.63 22.70
N LYS A 348 5.21 22.71 22.70
CA LYS A 348 5.40 21.32 23.11
C LYS A 348 6.12 20.48 22.04
N LEU A 349 5.91 20.78 20.76
CA LEU A 349 6.73 20.25 19.66
C LEU A 349 8.18 20.76 19.76
N LYS A 350 8.40 22.07 19.94
CA LYS A 350 9.73 22.68 20.15
C LYS A 350 10.49 22.04 21.33
N LYS A 351 9.81 21.85 22.46
CA LYS A 351 10.35 21.14 23.63
C LYS A 351 10.75 19.70 23.26
N SER A 352 9.86 18.94 22.63
CA SER A 352 10.13 17.55 22.25
C SER A 352 11.29 17.42 21.26
N LEU A 353 11.40 18.36 20.30
CA LEU A 353 12.53 18.44 19.38
C LEU A 353 13.86 18.66 20.09
N LYS A 354 13.88 19.56 21.08
CA LYS A 354 15.05 19.81 21.92
C LYS A 354 15.41 18.60 22.80
N ASP A 355 14.41 17.90 23.34
CA ASP A 355 14.60 16.65 24.09
C ASP A 355 15.21 15.52 23.21
N PHE A 356 14.95 15.51 21.90
CA PHE A 356 15.42 14.48 20.98
C PHE A 356 16.75 14.81 20.29
N TYR A 357 16.97 16.07 19.92
CA TYR A 357 18.06 16.49 19.02
C TYR A 357 18.94 17.61 19.58
N GLY A 358 18.70 18.05 20.83
CA GLY A 358 19.42 19.16 21.45
C GLY A 358 19.06 20.54 20.86
N GLU A 359 19.93 21.53 21.07
CA GLU A 359 19.73 22.90 20.59
C GLU A 359 19.95 23.04 19.06
N ASP A 360 20.83 22.20 18.48
CA ASP A 360 21.13 22.17 17.05
C ASP A 360 21.02 20.74 16.49
N ALA A 361 19.87 20.44 15.89
CA ALA A 361 19.61 19.16 15.24
C ALA A 361 20.55 18.83 14.06
N LYS A 362 21.39 19.78 13.59
CA LYS A 362 22.44 19.50 12.61
C LYS A 362 23.58 18.67 13.21
N GLN A 363 23.85 18.80 14.51
CA GLN A 363 24.86 18.00 15.23
C GLN A 363 24.30 16.67 15.75
N ALA A 364 22.98 16.48 15.74
CA ALA A 364 22.34 15.30 16.30
C ALA A 364 22.61 14.05 15.45
N ARG A 365 23.27 13.05 16.06
CA ARG A 365 23.52 11.71 15.49
C ARG A 365 22.22 10.98 15.10
N ASP A 366 21.12 11.27 15.78
CA ASP A 366 19.82 10.62 15.61
C ASP A 366 18.89 11.37 14.64
N TYR A 367 19.43 12.36 13.91
CA TYR A 367 18.73 13.09 12.87
C TYR A 367 19.31 12.74 11.48
N GLY A 368 18.47 12.21 10.59
CA GLY A 368 18.87 11.83 9.23
C GLY A 368 19.09 13.02 8.28
N ARG A 369 19.27 12.75 6.98
CA ARG A 369 19.37 13.80 5.94
C ARG A 369 18.41 13.54 4.78
N ILE A 370 18.15 14.57 3.97
CA ILE A 370 17.36 14.40 2.75
C ILE A 370 18.17 13.58 1.74
N ILE A 371 17.52 12.59 1.13
CA ILE A 371 18.17 11.55 0.30
C ILE A 371 19.00 12.10 -0.87
N ASN A 372 18.57 13.19 -1.51
CA ASN A 372 19.27 13.82 -2.61
C ASN A 372 18.83 15.27 -2.83
N ASP A 373 19.58 15.99 -3.65
CA ASP A 373 19.43 17.42 -3.91
C ASP A 373 18.06 17.76 -4.52
N ARG A 374 17.48 16.88 -5.34
CA ARG A 374 16.14 17.06 -5.92
C ARG A 374 15.07 17.08 -4.83
N HIS A 375 15.13 16.15 -3.87
CA HIS A 375 14.20 16.14 -2.74
C HIS A 375 14.47 17.30 -1.77
N PHE A 376 15.74 17.67 -1.57
CA PHE A 376 16.14 18.82 -0.75
C PHE A 376 15.55 20.13 -1.28
N GLN A 377 15.81 20.47 -2.54
CA GLN A 377 15.34 21.71 -3.17
C GLN A 377 13.81 21.79 -3.19
N ARG A 378 13.12 20.66 -3.44
CA ARG A 378 11.66 20.57 -3.37
C ARG A 378 11.15 20.95 -1.98
N VAL A 379 11.68 20.34 -0.91
CA VAL A 379 11.22 20.56 0.47
C VAL A 379 11.54 21.97 0.96
N VAL A 380 12.70 22.54 0.60
CA VAL A 380 13.01 23.97 0.86
C VAL A 380 11.97 24.88 0.20
N GLY A 381 11.60 24.62 -1.06
CA GLY A 381 10.55 25.33 -1.79
C GLY A 381 9.11 25.16 -1.26
N LEU A 382 8.91 24.34 -0.21
CA LEU A 382 7.66 24.27 0.57
C LEU A 382 7.68 25.16 1.83
N ILE A 383 8.87 25.59 2.29
CA ILE A 383 9.05 26.51 3.44
C ILE A 383 8.97 27.97 2.97
N GLU A 384 9.40 28.26 1.74
CA GLU A 384 9.39 29.60 1.16
C GLU A 384 8.00 30.27 1.21
N GLY A 385 7.97 31.51 1.70
CA GLY A 385 6.74 32.30 1.85
C GLY A 385 5.80 31.82 2.97
N GLN A 386 6.16 30.81 3.75
CA GLN A 386 5.35 30.31 4.88
C GLN A 386 5.71 31.00 6.21
N LYS A 387 4.77 31.05 7.15
CA LYS A 387 5.00 31.58 8.49
C LYS A 387 5.67 30.52 9.38
N VAL A 388 7.00 30.54 9.39
CA VAL A 388 7.84 29.67 10.25
C VAL A 388 7.68 30.06 11.71
N ALA A 389 7.34 29.11 12.57
CA ALA A 389 7.31 29.25 14.04
C ALA A 389 8.52 28.59 14.73
N HIS A 390 9.16 27.62 14.07
CA HIS A 390 10.40 26.98 14.50
C HIS A 390 11.12 26.33 13.32
N GLY A 391 12.44 26.12 13.42
CA GLY A 391 13.27 25.60 12.33
C GLY A 391 13.43 26.63 11.21
N GLY A 392 13.20 26.20 9.96
CA GLY A 392 13.31 27.05 8.78
C GLY A 392 14.74 27.35 8.33
N THR A 393 15.74 26.67 8.89
CA THR A 393 17.14 26.70 8.42
C THR A 393 17.48 25.43 7.65
N TRP A 394 18.44 25.53 6.74
CA TRP A 394 18.90 24.39 5.92
C TRP A 394 20.35 24.57 5.48
N ASP A 395 20.99 23.46 5.09
CA ASP A 395 22.31 23.39 4.48
C ASP A 395 22.27 22.40 3.31
N ALA A 396 22.47 22.91 2.11
CA ALA A 396 22.49 22.12 0.88
C ALA A 396 23.69 21.15 0.82
N ALA A 397 24.86 21.54 1.33
CA ALA A 397 26.07 20.72 1.23
C ALA A 397 25.99 19.43 2.06
N SER A 398 25.25 19.46 3.18
CA SER A 398 24.95 18.27 3.97
C SER A 398 23.54 17.71 3.75
N ARG A 399 22.77 18.24 2.79
CA ARG A 399 21.34 17.93 2.52
C ARG A 399 20.47 17.97 3.80
N TYR A 400 20.76 18.93 4.69
CA TYR A 400 20.13 19.09 5.99
C TYR A 400 19.02 20.14 5.92
N ILE A 401 17.83 19.83 6.42
CA ILE A 401 16.75 20.80 6.66
C ILE A 401 16.38 20.66 8.13
N ALA A 402 16.31 21.77 8.88
CA ALA A 402 15.99 21.72 10.29
C ALA A 402 14.54 21.27 10.56
N PRO A 403 14.24 20.67 11.72
CA PRO A 403 12.87 20.39 12.15
C PRO A 403 11.99 21.65 12.15
N THR A 404 11.16 21.79 11.11
CA THR A 404 10.47 23.04 10.80
C THR A 404 8.99 22.94 11.14
N ILE A 405 8.46 23.97 11.82
CA ILE A 405 7.04 24.08 12.18
C ILE A 405 6.48 25.33 11.50
N LEU A 406 5.38 25.17 10.77
CA LEU A 406 4.67 26.25 10.08
C LEU A 406 3.30 26.46 10.73
N VAL A 407 2.91 27.72 10.95
CA VAL A 407 1.63 28.09 11.55
C VAL A 407 0.79 28.92 10.59
N ASP A 408 -0.53 29.00 10.86
CA ASP A 408 -1.51 29.73 10.04
C ASP A 408 -1.47 29.37 8.56
N VAL A 409 -1.19 28.09 8.25
CA VAL A 409 -0.92 27.65 6.88
C VAL A 409 -2.21 27.61 6.06
N ASP A 410 -2.20 28.32 4.94
CA ASP A 410 -3.27 28.26 3.94
C ASP A 410 -3.39 26.84 3.36
N PRO A 411 -4.58 26.20 3.40
CA PRO A 411 -4.84 24.92 2.75
C PRO A 411 -4.51 24.86 1.25
N GLN A 412 -4.40 26.01 0.56
CA GLN A 412 -4.02 26.15 -0.85
C GLN A 412 -2.50 26.35 -1.07
N ALA A 413 -1.70 26.62 -0.03
CA ALA A 413 -0.25 26.75 -0.16
C ALA A 413 0.39 25.44 -0.63
N LYS A 414 1.53 25.51 -1.33
CA LYS A 414 2.23 24.34 -1.91
C LYS A 414 2.44 23.20 -0.92
N VAL A 415 2.85 23.53 0.32
CA VAL A 415 3.07 22.56 1.41
C VAL A 415 1.80 21.80 1.82
N MET A 416 0.62 22.29 1.44
CA MET A 416 -0.67 21.63 1.61
C MET A 416 -1.23 20.99 0.33
N GLN A 417 -0.53 21.06 -0.81
CA GLN A 417 -0.96 20.51 -2.10
C GLN A 417 -0.21 19.23 -2.50
N GLU A 418 1.06 19.05 -2.07
CA GLU A 418 1.82 17.81 -2.28
C GLU A 418 2.20 17.12 -0.95
N GLU A 419 2.57 15.84 -1.02
CA GLU A 419 3.13 15.08 0.11
C GLU A 419 4.49 15.66 0.52
N ILE A 420 4.66 16.01 1.80
CA ILE A 420 5.82 16.80 2.22
C ILE A 420 7.08 15.95 2.17
N PHE A 421 7.04 14.72 2.69
CA PHE A 421 8.15 13.75 2.65
C PHE A 421 9.50 14.38 3.06
N GLY A 422 9.48 15.06 4.21
CA GLY A 422 10.53 15.95 4.71
C GLY A 422 10.14 16.60 6.06
N PRO A 423 11.08 17.28 6.74
CA PRO A 423 10.93 17.67 8.14
C PRO A 423 10.21 19.03 8.29
N VAL A 424 9.08 19.20 7.61
CA VAL A 424 8.26 20.42 7.65
C VAL A 424 6.86 20.05 8.13
N MET A 425 6.41 20.61 9.24
CA MET A 425 5.12 20.33 9.87
C MET A 425 4.17 21.53 9.79
N PRO A 426 3.19 21.54 8.86
CA PRO A 426 2.11 22.52 8.83
C PRO A 426 1.12 22.29 9.97
N ILE A 427 0.66 23.38 10.58
CA ILE A 427 -0.52 23.40 11.45
C ILE A 427 -1.62 24.21 10.75
N VAL A 428 -2.69 23.51 10.36
CA VAL A 428 -3.89 24.09 9.74
C VAL A 428 -5.00 24.16 10.78
N CYS A 429 -5.55 25.36 11.00
CA CYS A 429 -6.56 25.59 12.02
C CYS A 429 -7.98 25.29 11.53
N VAL A 430 -8.75 24.53 12.32
CA VAL A 430 -10.15 24.15 12.07
C VAL A 430 -10.99 24.37 13.34
N ARG A 431 -12.27 24.73 13.19
CA ARG A 431 -13.13 25.19 14.29
C ARG A 431 -13.94 24.07 14.97
N SER A 432 -14.02 22.90 14.35
CA SER A 432 -14.61 21.70 14.96
C SER A 432 -14.12 20.41 14.33
N LEU A 433 -14.47 19.29 14.96
CA LEU A 433 -14.27 17.94 14.44
C LEU A 433 -14.93 17.73 13.06
N GLU A 434 -16.11 18.28 12.84
CA GLU A 434 -16.85 18.21 11.57
C GLU A 434 -16.10 18.96 10.45
N GLU A 435 -15.45 20.08 10.77
CA GLU A 435 -14.59 20.78 9.82
C GLU A 435 -13.32 19.97 9.50
N ALA A 436 -12.71 19.31 10.49
CA ALA A 436 -11.59 18.40 10.28
C ALA A 436 -11.96 17.19 9.39
N ILE A 437 -13.07 16.51 9.68
CA ILE A 437 -13.60 15.38 8.89
C ILE A 437 -13.90 15.84 7.46
N LYS A 438 -14.54 17.00 7.28
CA LYS A 438 -14.78 17.59 5.96
C LYS A 438 -13.48 17.90 5.21
N PHE A 439 -12.48 18.48 5.88
CA PHE A 439 -11.18 18.80 5.30
C PHE A 439 -10.45 17.55 4.77
N ILE A 440 -10.49 16.46 5.55
CA ILE A 440 -9.91 15.16 5.17
C ILE A 440 -10.67 14.57 3.97
N ASN A 441 -12.00 14.53 4.02
CA ASN A 441 -12.85 13.96 2.97
C ASN A 441 -12.90 14.77 1.67
N GLN A 442 -12.41 16.02 1.67
CA GLN A 442 -12.24 16.84 0.46
C GLN A 442 -10.90 16.59 -0.25
N ARG A 443 -10.08 15.66 0.24
CA ARG A 443 -8.75 15.32 -0.28
C ARG A 443 -8.67 13.84 -0.64
N GLU A 444 -7.58 13.47 -1.31
CA GLU A 444 -7.28 12.07 -1.60
C GLU A 444 -7.05 11.25 -0.32
N LYS A 445 -7.53 10.01 -0.31
CA LYS A 445 -7.48 9.12 0.86
C LYS A 445 -6.02 8.80 1.24
N PRO A 446 -5.57 9.15 2.45
CA PRO A 446 -4.18 8.98 2.86
C PRO A 446 -3.88 7.53 3.27
N LEU A 447 -2.59 7.19 3.31
CA LEU A 447 -2.12 5.89 3.78
C LEU A 447 -2.40 5.70 5.28
N ALA A 448 -2.19 6.74 6.10
CA ALA A 448 -2.51 6.73 7.52
C ALA A 448 -3.39 7.93 7.94
N LEU A 449 -4.12 7.78 9.04
CA LEU A 449 -4.82 8.87 9.74
C LEU A 449 -4.54 8.80 11.24
N TYR A 450 -4.32 9.96 11.85
CA TYR A 450 -4.01 10.10 13.27
C TYR A 450 -5.02 10.99 13.99
N VAL A 451 -5.45 10.56 15.18
CA VAL A 451 -6.46 11.24 15.99
C VAL A 451 -6.07 11.23 17.48
N PHE A 452 -5.80 12.41 18.03
CA PHE A 452 -5.41 12.62 19.42
C PHE A 452 -6.58 13.24 20.21
N SER A 453 -7.15 12.48 21.15
CA SER A 453 -8.26 12.87 22.04
C SER A 453 -8.42 11.87 23.18
N ASN A 454 -8.76 12.35 24.39
CA ASN A 454 -9.24 11.51 25.49
C ASN A 454 -10.69 11.03 25.24
N ASN A 455 -11.44 11.75 24.41
CA ASN A 455 -12.85 11.51 24.15
C ASN A 455 -13.02 10.42 23.08
N ASN A 456 -13.28 9.18 23.55
CA ASN A 456 -13.57 8.03 22.70
C ASN A 456 -14.71 8.23 21.67
N LYS A 457 -15.60 9.23 21.84
CA LYS A 457 -16.61 9.58 20.82
C LYS A 457 -16.00 10.33 19.64
N VAL A 458 -15.02 11.21 19.88
CA VAL A 458 -14.28 11.94 18.84
C VAL A 458 -13.48 10.97 17.97
N ILE A 459 -12.74 10.05 18.60
CA ILE A 459 -11.99 8.99 17.90
C ILE A 459 -12.92 8.15 17.03
N LYS A 460 -14.01 7.62 17.60
CA LYS A 460 -14.95 6.76 16.86
C LYS A 460 -15.69 7.49 15.73
N LYS A 461 -16.03 8.77 15.91
CA LYS A 461 -16.64 9.62 14.86
C LYS A 461 -15.65 9.89 13.72
N MET A 462 -14.40 10.22 14.03
CA MET A 462 -13.35 10.40 13.01
C MET A 462 -13.17 9.13 12.17
N ILE A 463 -13.07 7.96 12.81
CA ILE A 463 -12.93 6.66 12.13
C ILE A 463 -14.16 6.32 11.27
N ALA A 464 -15.37 6.54 11.80
CA ALA A 464 -16.61 6.17 11.11
C ALA A 464 -16.97 7.09 9.93
N GLU A 465 -16.46 8.33 9.91
CA GLU A 465 -16.82 9.34 8.91
C GLU A 465 -15.66 9.71 7.96
N THR A 466 -14.52 9.01 8.00
CA THR A 466 -13.39 9.21 7.07
C THR A 466 -12.92 7.89 6.44
N SER A 467 -11.90 7.92 5.59
CA SER A 467 -11.32 6.70 4.99
C SER A 467 -9.84 6.88 4.66
N SER A 468 -9.02 5.97 5.18
CA SER A 468 -7.56 5.89 5.04
C SER A 468 -7.14 4.41 5.03
N GLY A 469 -5.86 4.10 4.78
CA GLY A 469 -5.34 2.73 4.84
C GLY A 469 -5.33 2.18 6.27
N GLY A 470 -4.54 2.83 7.14
CA GLY A 470 -4.46 2.53 8.58
C GLY A 470 -4.84 3.74 9.46
N VAL A 471 -5.23 3.46 10.71
CA VAL A 471 -5.51 4.50 11.72
C VAL A 471 -4.71 4.23 12.99
N THR A 472 -4.20 5.28 13.64
CA THR A 472 -3.75 5.20 15.04
C THR A 472 -4.38 6.32 15.85
N ALA A 473 -4.91 5.96 17.03
CA ALA A 473 -5.51 6.90 17.97
C ALA A 473 -4.56 7.12 19.14
N ASN A 474 -4.34 8.37 19.52
CA ASN A 474 -3.41 8.82 20.58
C ASN A 474 -1.93 8.41 20.40
N ASP A 475 -1.54 7.94 19.23
CA ASP A 475 -0.14 7.73 18.80
C ASP A 475 -0.01 7.84 17.28
N VAL A 476 1.23 7.82 16.76
CA VAL A 476 1.55 7.84 15.31
C VAL A 476 2.38 6.62 14.91
N ILE A 477 2.45 6.30 13.60
CA ILE A 477 3.21 5.19 12.99
C ILE A 477 2.82 3.77 13.44
N VAL A 478 2.83 3.46 14.74
CA VAL A 478 2.88 2.12 15.37
C VAL A 478 1.81 1.09 14.98
N HIS A 479 0.80 1.42 14.18
CA HIS A 479 -0.05 0.39 13.57
C HIS A 479 0.70 -0.47 12.55
N ILE A 480 1.79 0.04 11.94
CA ILE A 480 2.61 -0.72 10.99
C ILE A 480 3.54 -1.75 11.67
N THR A 481 3.71 -1.70 12.99
CA THR A 481 4.62 -2.57 13.76
C THR A 481 3.84 -3.70 14.45
N VAL A 482 2.72 -4.14 13.86
CA VAL A 482 1.84 -5.16 14.43
C VAL A 482 1.56 -6.20 13.34
N PRO A 483 2.27 -7.35 13.29
CA PRO A 483 2.14 -8.34 12.20
C PRO A 483 0.77 -9.00 12.02
N THR A 484 -0.21 -8.69 12.89
CA THR A 484 -1.61 -9.12 12.77
C THR A 484 -2.54 -8.05 12.19
N LEU A 485 -2.05 -6.83 11.97
CA LEU A 485 -2.74 -5.78 11.22
C LEU A 485 -2.27 -5.79 9.75
N PRO A 486 -3.18 -5.83 8.77
CA PRO A 486 -2.81 -5.70 7.37
C PRO A 486 -2.39 -4.25 7.07
N PHE A 487 -1.13 -4.03 6.68
CA PHE A 487 -0.66 -2.72 6.23
C PHE A 487 -0.93 -2.59 4.72
N GLY A 488 -1.70 -1.56 4.33
CA GLY A 488 -2.09 -1.34 2.94
C GLY A 488 -2.81 -0.01 2.73
N GLY A 489 -2.64 0.61 1.55
CA GLY A 489 -3.32 1.86 1.17
C GLY A 489 -4.72 1.69 0.57
N VAL A 490 -5.41 2.81 0.32
CA VAL A 490 -6.74 2.82 -0.32
C VAL A 490 -6.94 4.01 -1.27
N GLY A 491 -7.18 3.73 -2.55
CA GLY A 491 -7.35 4.78 -3.56
C GLY A 491 -5.99 5.30 -4.05
N ASN A 492 -5.75 6.61 -4.03
CA ASN A 492 -4.45 7.14 -4.46
C ASN A 492 -3.28 6.84 -3.50
N SER A 493 -3.57 6.39 -2.26
CA SER A 493 -2.58 5.83 -1.32
C SER A 493 -2.32 4.33 -1.49
N GLY A 494 -3.13 3.60 -2.28
CA GLY A 494 -2.79 2.21 -2.60
C GLY A 494 -3.95 1.26 -2.92
N MET A 495 -3.57 0.01 -3.16
CA MET A 495 -4.46 -1.15 -3.21
C MET A 495 -3.70 -2.44 -2.88
N GLY A 496 -4.40 -3.39 -2.25
CA GLY A 496 -3.77 -4.55 -1.62
C GLY A 496 -3.34 -4.25 -0.18
N ALA A 497 -2.66 -5.21 0.45
CA ALA A 497 -2.05 -5.07 1.76
C ALA A 497 -1.03 -6.21 1.99
N TYR A 498 -0.12 -6.04 2.94
CA TYR A 498 0.82 -7.08 3.42
C TYR A 498 1.04 -6.99 4.94
N HIS A 499 2.18 -7.49 5.44
CA HIS A 499 2.54 -7.86 6.83
C HIS A 499 1.97 -9.21 7.31
N GLY A 500 2.82 -10.01 7.96
CA GLY A 500 2.49 -11.30 8.57
C GLY A 500 1.68 -12.24 7.67
N LYS A 501 0.54 -12.73 8.19
CA LYS A 501 -0.37 -13.60 7.43
C LYS A 501 -0.90 -12.90 6.16
N LYS A 502 -1.06 -11.57 6.19
CA LYS A 502 -1.52 -10.82 5.02
C LYS A 502 -0.49 -10.86 3.89
N SER A 503 0.82 -10.82 4.20
CA SER A 503 1.88 -11.07 3.21
C SER A 503 1.71 -12.44 2.55
N PHE A 504 1.55 -13.51 3.33
CA PHE A 504 1.35 -14.87 2.81
C PHE A 504 0.07 -14.99 1.95
N GLU A 505 -1.05 -14.42 2.40
CA GLU A 505 -2.31 -14.42 1.65
C GLU A 505 -2.23 -13.63 0.33
N THR A 506 -1.51 -12.50 0.32
CA THR A 506 -1.38 -11.62 -0.85
C THR A 506 -0.50 -12.23 -1.93
N PHE A 507 0.51 -13.03 -1.57
CA PHE A 507 1.39 -13.73 -2.51
C PHE A 507 0.96 -15.18 -2.81
N SER A 508 -0.25 -15.58 -2.44
CA SER A 508 -0.84 -16.90 -2.70
C SER A 508 -2.19 -16.79 -3.42
N HIS A 509 -2.51 -17.76 -4.27
CA HIS A 509 -3.88 -17.98 -4.73
C HIS A 509 -4.65 -18.80 -3.69
N ARG A 510 -5.79 -18.26 -3.23
CA ARG A 510 -6.71 -18.94 -2.30
C ARG A 510 -7.75 -19.75 -3.09
N ARG A 511 -7.37 -20.98 -3.44
CA ARG A 511 -8.13 -21.90 -4.30
C ARG A 511 -9.23 -22.63 -3.52
N SER A 512 -10.49 -22.33 -3.82
CA SER A 512 -11.63 -23.08 -3.28
C SER A 512 -11.68 -24.51 -3.84
N CYS A 513 -11.70 -25.51 -2.96
CA CYS A 513 -11.84 -26.93 -3.26
C CYS A 513 -13.18 -27.46 -2.72
N LEU A 514 -13.86 -28.29 -3.51
CA LEU A 514 -15.00 -29.09 -3.08
C LEU A 514 -14.83 -30.51 -3.62
N LEU A 515 -14.69 -31.48 -2.72
CA LEU A 515 -14.53 -32.90 -3.06
C LEU A 515 -15.84 -33.62 -2.74
N ARG A 516 -16.49 -34.16 -3.78
CA ARG A 516 -17.76 -34.89 -3.71
C ARG A 516 -17.54 -36.36 -4.06
N SER A 517 -18.01 -37.25 -3.20
CA SER A 517 -18.06 -38.69 -3.49
C SER A 517 -19.05 -39.00 -4.63
N LEU A 518 -18.81 -40.08 -5.38
CA LEU A 518 -19.74 -40.59 -6.40
C LEU A 518 -21.01 -41.25 -5.81
N MET A 519 -21.13 -41.28 -4.48
CA MET A 519 -22.30 -41.78 -3.76
C MET A 519 -23.49 -40.80 -3.80
N ASN A 520 -24.67 -41.28 -3.41
CA ASN A 520 -25.90 -40.50 -3.21
C ASN A 520 -26.42 -39.76 -4.47
N GLU A 521 -26.02 -40.19 -5.66
CA GLU A 521 -26.43 -39.62 -6.96
C GLU A 521 -27.95 -39.54 -7.18
N GLU A 522 -28.72 -40.44 -6.56
CA GLU A 522 -30.19 -40.40 -6.55
C GLU A 522 -30.74 -39.05 -6.03
N ALA A 523 -30.09 -38.47 -5.01
CA ALA A 523 -30.47 -37.18 -4.44
C ALA A 523 -30.23 -36.00 -5.40
N HIS A 524 -29.41 -36.20 -6.45
CA HIS A 524 -29.15 -35.18 -7.46
C HIS A 524 -30.20 -35.14 -8.57
N LYS A 525 -31.15 -36.09 -8.68
CA LYS A 525 -32.10 -36.16 -9.81
C LYS A 525 -32.85 -34.85 -10.10
N GLY A 526 -33.13 -34.04 -9.08
CA GLY A 526 -33.75 -32.70 -9.23
C GLY A 526 -32.90 -31.66 -9.99
N ARG A 527 -31.60 -31.90 -10.21
CA ARG A 527 -30.70 -31.04 -11.00
C ARG A 527 -30.58 -31.43 -12.47
N TYR A 528 -31.16 -32.57 -12.88
CA TYR A 528 -30.97 -33.13 -14.22
C TYR A 528 -32.14 -32.85 -15.18
N PRO A 529 -31.87 -32.66 -16.48
CA PRO A 529 -32.91 -32.63 -17.51
C PRO A 529 -33.68 -33.97 -17.60
N PRO A 530 -34.94 -33.95 -18.08
CA PRO A 530 -35.69 -32.79 -18.56
C PRO A 530 -36.28 -31.96 -17.41
N SER A 531 -36.35 -30.64 -17.61
CA SER A 531 -37.06 -29.74 -16.69
C SER A 531 -38.56 -30.13 -16.62
N PRO A 532 -39.15 -30.31 -15.43
CA PRO A 532 -40.50 -30.85 -15.29
C PRO A 532 -41.59 -29.89 -15.80
N VAL A 533 -42.51 -30.43 -16.62
CA VAL A 533 -43.60 -29.66 -17.27
C VAL A 533 -44.65 -29.14 -16.28
N LYS A 534 -44.72 -29.71 -15.06
CA LYS A 534 -45.49 -29.18 -13.93
C LYS A 534 -44.53 -28.69 -12.85
N LYS A 535 -44.83 -27.52 -12.26
CA LYS A 535 -44.06 -26.96 -11.13
C LYS A 535 -44.02 -27.95 -9.97
N PHE A 536 -42.84 -28.48 -9.65
CA PHE A 536 -42.64 -29.29 -8.45
C PHE A 536 -42.79 -28.40 -7.20
N PRO A 537 -43.57 -28.79 -6.19
CA PRO A 537 -43.72 -28.02 -4.95
C PRO A 537 -42.52 -28.15 -4.00
N PHE A 538 -41.49 -28.93 -4.36
CA PHE A 538 -40.47 -29.42 -3.41
C PHE A 538 -39.10 -28.72 -3.47
N PHE A 539 -38.97 -27.60 -4.20
CA PHE A 539 -37.73 -26.80 -4.23
C PHE A 539 -37.92 -25.32 -3.85
N LEU A 540 -39.06 -25.01 -3.21
CA LEU A 540 -39.32 -23.72 -2.57
C LEU A 540 -39.74 -23.91 -1.12
N SER A 541 -38.83 -24.48 -0.32
CA SER A 541 -38.87 -24.21 1.12
C SER A 541 -38.69 -22.70 1.31
N PRO A 542 -39.59 -22.00 2.00
CA PRO A 542 -39.47 -20.56 2.14
C PRO A 542 -38.25 -20.23 3.00
N LEU A 543 -37.32 -19.46 2.44
CA LEU A 543 -36.36 -18.66 3.21
C LEU A 543 -37.11 -17.51 3.92
N SER A 544 -38.02 -17.86 4.83
CA SER A 544 -38.65 -16.92 5.74
C SER A 544 -37.75 -16.74 6.95
N PRO A 545 -37.09 -15.57 7.13
CA PRO A 545 -36.37 -15.30 8.36
C PRO A 545 -37.39 -15.27 9.51
N LYS A 546 -37.26 -16.18 10.49
CA LYS A 546 -38.00 -16.12 11.76
C LYS A 546 -37.44 -15.00 12.64
N GLY A 547 -37.55 -13.76 12.16
CA GLY A 547 -37.22 -12.54 12.89
C GLY A 547 -38.44 -11.61 12.94
N ASN A 548 -38.79 -11.13 14.13
CA ASN A 548 -39.95 -10.25 14.34
C ASN A 548 -39.70 -8.87 13.70
N TRP A 549 -40.16 -8.69 12.46
CA TRP A 549 -40.34 -7.36 11.86
C TRP A 549 -41.77 -6.87 12.11
N PRO A 550 -41.98 -5.68 12.72
CA PRO A 550 -43.31 -5.12 12.92
C PRO A 550 -43.93 -4.75 11.56
N LYS A 551 -45.18 -5.18 11.34
CA LYS A 551 -45.90 -4.98 10.07
C LYS A 551 -46.33 -3.52 9.89
N ALA A 552 -45.44 -2.69 9.35
CA ALA A 552 -45.82 -1.40 8.78
C ALA A 552 -46.77 -1.62 7.59
N LYS A 553 -47.99 -1.09 7.67
CA LYS A 553 -48.92 -1.06 6.53
C LYS A 553 -48.45 -0.01 5.53
N LEU A 554 -47.92 -0.42 4.38
CA LEU A 554 -47.86 0.48 3.22
C LEU A 554 -49.29 0.73 2.73
N GLN A 555 -49.77 1.96 2.91
CA GLN A 555 -51.01 2.43 2.32
C GLN A 555 -50.66 3.37 1.16
N TYR A 556 -50.95 2.94 -0.07
CA TYR A 556 -50.76 3.76 -1.27
C TYR A 556 -51.56 5.06 -1.16
N TRP A 557 -50.92 6.19 -1.49
CA TRP A 557 -51.56 7.48 -1.72
C TRP A 557 -51.08 8.03 -3.07
N PRO A 558 -51.98 8.35 -4.01
CA PRO A 558 -51.62 8.98 -5.27
C PRO A 558 -51.41 10.50 -5.11
N GLU A 559 -50.81 11.12 -6.13
CA GLU A 559 -50.53 12.56 -6.16
C GLU A 559 -51.80 13.42 -6.09
N ARG A 560 -51.77 14.48 -5.26
CA ARG A 560 -52.09 15.86 -5.68
C ARG A 560 -51.75 16.90 -4.61
N THR A 561 -51.47 18.11 -5.09
CA THR A 561 -51.16 19.31 -4.31
C THR A 561 -52.32 19.81 -3.44
N PHE A 562 -52.04 20.37 -2.26
CA PHE A 562 -52.57 21.69 -1.85
C PHE A 562 -51.76 22.30 -0.68
N LEU A 563 -52.04 23.56 -0.33
CA LEU A 563 -51.28 24.39 0.61
C LEU A 563 -51.78 24.29 2.08
N GLY A 564 -50.87 24.53 3.04
CA GLY A 564 -51.07 25.57 4.05
C GLY A 564 -51.58 25.22 5.46
N PHE A 565 -50.64 25.24 6.42
CA PHE A 565 -50.75 25.77 7.81
C PHE A 565 -51.77 25.23 8.84
N TRP A 566 -51.42 25.50 10.12
CA TRP A 566 -52.19 25.33 11.37
C TRP A 566 -52.45 23.90 11.88
N ALA A 567 -52.73 23.68 13.18
CA ALA A 567 -52.00 23.96 14.44
C ALA A 567 -52.85 23.56 15.67
N LEU A 568 -52.22 23.37 16.84
CA LEU A 568 -52.84 23.08 18.17
C LEU A 568 -53.48 21.67 18.25
N LYS A 569 -53.67 21.01 19.41
CA LYS A 569 -53.46 21.29 20.86
C LYS A 569 -53.29 19.90 21.55
N HIS A 570 -52.53 19.66 22.61
CA HIS A 570 -52.83 20.13 23.97
C HIS A 570 -51.64 20.04 24.97
N SER A 571 -51.59 21.07 25.80
CA SER A 571 -50.78 21.41 26.98
C SER A 571 -50.61 20.40 28.15
N LYS A 572 -49.55 20.68 28.95
CA LYS A 572 -49.27 20.37 30.39
C LYS A 572 -48.41 19.13 30.72
N ALA A 573 -47.61 19.09 31.80
CA ALA A 573 -46.48 19.94 32.28
C ALA A 573 -45.97 19.47 33.68
N TRP A 574 -44.83 20.03 34.15
CA TRP A 574 -44.21 19.88 35.51
C TRP A 574 -43.57 18.50 35.82
N ALA A 575 -42.67 18.34 36.82
CA ALA A 575 -41.51 19.13 37.32
C ALA A 575 -40.79 18.33 38.45
N TRP A 576 -39.55 18.71 38.83
CA TRP A 576 -38.78 18.17 39.98
C TRP A 576 -39.39 18.50 41.37
N PRO A 577 -38.91 17.84 42.44
CA PRO A 577 -38.08 18.56 43.43
C PRO A 577 -36.78 17.81 43.89
N LEU A 578 -36.03 18.44 44.80
CA LEU A 578 -34.64 18.09 45.20
C LEU A 578 -34.51 17.57 46.66
N GLY A 579 -33.72 16.50 46.86
CA GLY A 579 -33.03 16.14 48.13
C GLY A 579 -33.91 15.79 49.36
N PRO A 580 -33.32 15.61 50.55
CA PRO A 580 -31.88 15.56 50.89
C PRO A 580 -31.46 14.38 51.84
N LEU A 581 -30.23 14.45 52.37
CA LEU A 581 -29.68 13.81 53.60
C LEU A 581 -29.24 12.31 53.64
N GLN A 582 -28.02 12.15 54.18
CA GLN A 582 -27.49 11.14 55.14
C GLN A 582 -28.01 9.70 55.19
N VAL A 583 -27.06 8.74 55.12
CA VAL A 583 -26.86 7.72 56.16
C VAL A 583 -25.34 7.53 56.38
N GLU A 584 -24.91 7.44 57.64
CA GLU A 584 -23.56 7.00 58.02
C GLU A 584 -23.57 5.58 58.62
N CYS A 585 -22.52 4.81 58.34
CA CYS A 585 -21.80 3.94 59.29
C CYS A 585 -22.41 2.66 59.95
N LEU A 586 -21.48 1.69 60.14
CA LEU A 586 -21.25 0.80 61.31
C LEU A 586 -21.89 -0.62 61.47
N LEU A 587 -20.99 -1.58 61.78
CA LEU A 587 -21.10 -2.80 62.63
C LEU A 587 -21.59 -4.18 62.09
N TRP A 588 -20.61 -5.07 61.79
CA TRP A 588 -20.17 -6.30 62.54
C TRP A 588 -21.05 -6.75 63.76
N PRO A 589 -21.19 -8.04 64.24
CA PRO A 589 -20.24 -9.20 64.23
C PRO A 589 -20.77 -10.67 64.00
N LEU A 590 -19.84 -11.65 63.86
CA LEU A 590 -19.77 -13.04 64.44
C LEU A 590 -20.89 -14.12 64.18
N SER A 591 -20.68 -15.47 64.20
CA SER A 591 -19.48 -16.35 64.25
C SER A 591 -19.80 -17.89 64.12
N LYS A 592 -18.72 -18.73 64.04
CA LYS A 592 -18.62 -20.20 64.32
C LYS A 592 -19.15 -21.20 63.24
N SER A 593 -18.55 -22.38 62.98
CA SER A 593 -17.29 -23.03 63.46
C SER A 593 -16.93 -24.31 62.64
N ILE A 594 -15.74 -24.92 62.88
CA ILE A 594 -15.31 -26.34 62.59
C ILE A 594 -14.97 -26.68 61.11
N PHE A 595 -13.86 -27.34 60.70
CA PHE A 595 -12.63 -27.89 61.36
C PHE A 595 -11.39 -27.91 60.39
N LEU A 596 -10.24 -28.45 60.81
CA LEU A 596 -8.90 -28.54 60.15
C LEU A 596 -8.25 -29.94 60.42
N PRO A 597 -6.97 -30.29 60.07
CA PRO A 597 -5.95 -29.80 59.09
C PRO A 597 -5.63 -30.96 58.07
N PRO A 598 -4.40 -31.41 57.63
CA PRO A 598 -3.01 -30.90 57.63
C PRO A 598 -2.25 -31.03 56.25
N THR A 599 -1.08 -31.71 56.19
CA THR A 599 -0.02 -31.69 55.14
C THR A 599 0.62 -33.11 54.93
N THR A 600 1.76 -33.44 54.26
CA THR A 600 3.04 -32.77 53.85
C THR A 600 3.71 -33.58 52.65
N PRO A 601 5.03 -33.53 52.25
CA PRO A 601 5.47 -33.84 50.86
C PRO A 601 6.47 -35.05 50.72
N LEU A 602 7.40 -35.01 49.73
CA LEU A 602 8.46 -35.98 49.30
C LEU A 602 8.01 -36.93 48.15
N LEU A 603 8.84 -37.48 47.24
CA LEU A 603 10.31 -37.40 46.98
C LEU A 603 10.66 -37.70 45.49
N ALA A 604 11.96 -37.73 45.18
CA ALA A 604 12.67 -37.82 43.90
C ALA A 604 12.27 -38.90 42.85
N GLY A 605 12.46 -38.55 41.58
CA GLY A 605 13.54 -39.13 40.75
C GLY A 605 13.26 -40.34 39.86
N SER A 606 13.27 -40.13 38.54
CA SER A 606 13.72 -41.05 37.47
C SER A 606 14.04 -40.23 36.23
#